data_AF-A0A564YT86-F1
#
_entry.id   AF-A0A564YT86-F1
#
_cell.length_a   1.000
_cell.length_b   1.000
_cell.length_c   1.000
_cell.angle_alpha   90.00
_cell.angle_beta   90.00
_cell.angle_gamma   90.00
#
_symmetry.space_group_name_H-M   'P 1'
#
loop_
_entity.id
_entity.type
_entity.pdbx_description
1 polymer ?
#
loop_
_entity_poly.entity_id
_entity_poly.type
_entity_poly.pdbx_seq_one_letter_code
_entity_poly.pdbx_strand_id
1 'polypeptide(L)'
;MFTQQLKFSEHPLDQLRLSSGRSYPRSRTPDSSKGSRVALKKVAWVIGELLDTEIAYLDSLRDIKEGYYQPLLALNKFDTSTLDTIFSNVVQIHAFH
;
A
#
# COMPACT_ATOMS: atom_id res chain seq x y z
N MET A 1 31.78 18.91 -0.19
CA MET A 1 30.56 18.27 -0.72
C MET A 1 29.85 19.32 -1.58
N PHE A 2 29.95 19.16 -2.90
CA PHE A 2 29.60 20.19 -3.90
C PHE A 2 28.10 20.19 -4.23
N THR A 3 27.47 21.35 -4.19
CA THR A 3 26.12 21.59 -4.73
C THR A 3 26.25 21.99 -6.20
N GLN A 4 25.75 21.15 -7.12
CA GLN A 4 25.66 21.50 -8.54
C GLN A 4 24.33 22.20 -8.82
N GLN A 5 24.41 23.50 -9.06
CA GLN A 5 23.37 24.32 -9.67
C GLN A 5 23.27 23.95 -11.16
N LEU A 6 22.14 23.38 -11.58
CA LEU A 6 21.87 23.12 -13.00
C LEU A 6 21.39 24.43 -13.66
N LYS A 7 22.34 25.08 -14.34
CA LYS A 7 22.13 26.20 -15.26
C LYS A 7 21.53 25.66 -16.56
N PHE A 8 20.25 25.92 -16.82
CA PHE A 8 19.67 25.63 -18.14
C PHE A 8 20.08 26.74 -19.11
N SER A 9 20.85 26.38 -20.13
CA SER A 9 21.23 27.24 -21.25
C SER A 9 20.08 27.24 -22.26
N GLU A 10 19.39 28.38 -22.42
CA GLU A 10 18.41 28.58 -23.49
C GLU A 10 19.15 28.89 -24.80
N HIS A 11 18.98 28.05 -25.81
CA HIS A 11 19.29 28.38 -27.20
C HIS A 11 17.98 28.33 -28.00
N PRO A 12 17.59 29.40 -28.71
CA PRO A 12 16.40 29.40 -29.54
C PRO A 12 16.75 28.82 -30.91
N LEU A 13 16.09 27.72 -31.28
CA LEU A 13 16.02 27.23 -32.66
C LEU A 13 14.69 27.69 -33.28
N ASP A 14 14.50 29.01 -33.33
CA ASP A 14 13.48 29.62 -34.19
C ASP A 14 14.03 29.69 -35.61
N GLN A 15 13.89 28.60 -36.34
CA GLN A 15 13.77 28.61 -37.80
C GLN A 15 13.43 27.21 -38.27
N LEU A 16 12.18 27.03 -38.70
CA LEU A 16 11.83 26.42 -39.99
C LEU A 16 10.30 26.49 -40.16
N ARG A 17 9.87 27.44 -40.98
CA ARG A 17 8.49 27.63 -41.42
C ARG A 17 8.14 26.56 -42.46
N LEU A 18 7.08 25.79 -42.25
CA LEU A 18 6.43 25.02 -43.32
C LEU A 18 4.90 25.21 -43.26
N SER A 19 4.43 25.99 -44.24
CA SER A 19 3.20 25.84 -45.04
C SER A 19 1.95 25.16 -44.47
N SER A 20 0.87 25.94 -44.47
CA SER A 20 -0.48 25.60 -44.93
C SER A 20 -0.91 24.12 -44.86
N GLY A 21 -1.72 23.79 -43.87
CA GLY A 21 -2.38 22.48 -43.77
C GLY A 21 -3.57 22.56 -42.82
N ARG A 22 -4.76 22.34 -43.37
CA ARG A 22 -6.06 22.23 -42.71
C ARG A 22 -5.96 21.50 -41.36
N SER A 23 -6.18 22.21 -40.25
CA SER A 23 -6.24 21.61 -38.91
C SER A 23 -7.52 20.79 -38.77
N TYR A 24 -7.42 19.48 -39.01
CA TYR A 24 -8.45 18.54 -38.53
C TYR A 24 -8.45 18.56 -37.00
N PRO A 25 -9.60 18.49 -36.33
CA PRO A 25 -9.63 18.38 -34.88
C PRO A 25 -8.87 17.12 -34.50
N ARG A 26 -7.74 17.33 -33.81
CA ARG A 26 -6.86 16.27 -33.30
C ARG A 26 -7.76 15.32 -32.52
N SER A 27 -8.01 14.14 -33.08
CA SER A 27 -8.72 13.05 -32.41
C SER A 27 -8.10 12.89 -31.04
N ARG A 28 -8.88 13.18 -30.01
CA ARG A 28 -8.46 13.14 -28.61
C ARG A 28 -8.28 11.66 -28.27
N THR A 29 -7.16 11.08 -28.66
CA THR A 29 -6.78 9.73 -28.24
C THR A 29 -6.77 9.75 -26.73
N PRO A 30 -7.53 8.86 -26.05
CA PRO A 30 -7.51 8.76 -24.61
C PRO A 30 -6.05 8.66 -24.18
N ASP A 31 -5.62 9.58 -23.32
CA ASP A 31 -4.26 9.67 -22.87
C ASP A 31 -3.99 8.42 -22.01
N SER A 32 -3.46 7.36 -22.64
CA SER A 32 -3.19 6.06 -22.02
C SER A 32 -2.37 6.21 -20.74
N SER A 33 -1.54 7.27 -20.67
CA SER A 33 -0.76 7.65 -19.49
C SER A 33 -1.60 8.06 -18.26
N LYS A 34 -2.85 8.51 -18.47
CA LYS A 34 -3.78 8.85 -17.37
C LYS A 34 -4.40 7.58 -16.80
N GLY A 35 -4.77 6.64 -17.67
CA GLY A 35 -5.27 5.32 -17.25
C GLY A 35 -4.25 4.56 -16.42
N SER A 36 -2.98 4.53 -16.86
CA SER A 36 -1.89 3.87 -16.12
C SER A 36 -1.61 4.54 -14.77
N ARG A 37 -1.60 5.88 -14.70
CA ARG A 37 -1.44 6.61 -13.43
C ARG A 37 -2.57 6.34 -12.43
N VAL A 38 -3.81 6.25 -12.90
CA VAL A 38 -4.96 5.91 -12.05
C VAL A 38 -4.86 4.47 -11.56
N ALA A 39 -4.48 3.53 -12.43
CA ALA A 39 -4.27 2.13 -12.05
C ALA A 39 -3.18 2.00 -10.98
N LEU A 40 -2.03 2.66 -11.13
CA LEU A 40 -0.96 2.66 -10.13
C LEU A 40 -1.40 3.23 -8.78
N LYS A 41 -2.17 4.32 -8.80
CA LYS A 41 -2.75 4.88 -7.56
C LYS A 41 -3.68 3.91 -6.86
N LYS A 42 -4.54 3.22 -7.62
CA LYS A 42 -5.45 2.20 -7.07
C LYS A 42 -4.68 1.04 -6.44
N VAL A 43 -3.63 0.57 -7.11
CA VAL A 43 -2.77 -0.49 -6.55
C VAL A 43 -2.13 -0.05 -5.24
N ALA A 44 -1.56 1.16 -5.19
CA ALA A 44 -0.98 1.70 -3.96
C ALA A 44 -2.01 1.82 -2.82
N TRP A 45 -3.24 2.21 -3.14
CA TRP A 45 -4.33 2.28 -2.17
C TRP A 45 -4.70 0.91 -1.61
N VAL A 46 -4.87 -0.10 -2.47
CA VAL A 46 -5.22 -1.46 -2.04
C VAL A 46 -4.11 -2.08 -1.18
N ILE A 47 -2.84 -1.81 -1.51
CA ILE A 47 -1.70 -2.23 -0.69
C ILE A 47 -1.76 -1.53 0.68
N GLY A 48 -2.09 -0.24 0.73
CA GLY A 48 -2.29 0.49 1.98
C GLY A 48 -3.39 -0.12 2.84
N GLU A 49 -4.57 -0.35 2.27
CA GLU A 49 -5.67 -1.00 2.99
C GLU A 49 -5.27 -2.38 3.50
N LEU A 50 -4.57 -3.19 2.71
CA LEU A 50 -4.11 -4.51 3.15
C LEU A 50 -3.22 -4.39 4.39
N LEU A 51 -2.25 -3.48 4.39
CA LEU A 51 -1.36 -3.26 5.53
C LEU A 51 -2.13 -2.76 6.76
N ASP A 52 -3.02 -1.80 6.60
CA ASP A 52 -3.81 -1.24 7.70
C ASP A 52 -4.71 -2.31 8.33
N THR A 53 -5.35 -3.14 7.50
CA THR A 53 -6.18 -4.25 8.00
C THR A 53 -5.36 -5.35 8.68
N GLU A 54 -4.15 -5.62 8.20
CA GLU A 54 -3.26 -6.59 8.82
C GLU A 54 -2.78 -6.13 10.20
N ILE A 55 -2.43 -4.85 10.34
CA ILE A 55 -2.06 -4.26 11.62
C ILE A 55 -3.22 -4.35 12.62
N ALA A 56 -4.43 -3.96 12.20
CA ALA A 56 -5.62 -4.06 13.04
C ALA A 56 -5.95 -5.50 13.45
N TYR A 57 -5.67 -6.47 12.56
CA TYR A 57 -5.82 -7.88 12.86
C TYR A 57 -4.80 -8.37 13.89
N LEU A 58 -3.53 -7.98 13.76
CA LEU A 58 -2.48 -8.27 14.74
C LEU A 58 -2.81 -7.70 16.12
N ASP A 59 -3.31 -6.47 16.20
CA ASP A 59 -3.77 -5.88 17.46
C ASP A 59 -4.91 -6.70 18.08
N SER A 60 -5.86 -7.16 17.26
CA SER A 60 -6.95 -8.02 17.73
C SER A 60 -6.46 -9.37 18.25
N LEU A 61 -5.49 -9.99 17.58
CA LEU A 61 -4.86 -11.24 18.04
C LEU A 61 -4.09 -11.04 19.34
N ARG A 62 -3.40 -9.90 19.47
CA ARG A 62 -2.71 -9.50 20.69
C ARG A 62 -3.69 -9.35 21.85
N ASP A 63 -4.81 -8.68 21.65
CA ASP A 63 -5.84 -8.51 22.68
C ASP A 63 -6.41 -9.86 23.14
N ILE A 64 -6.63 -10.80 22.22
CA ILE A 64 -7.06 -12.17 22.57
C ILE A 64 -5.97 -12.89 23.39
N LYS A 65 -4.71 -12.81 22.95
CA LYS A 65 -3.58 -13.50 23.59
C LYS A 65 -3.25 -12.93 24.97
N GLU A 66 -3.06 -11.62 25.08
CA GLU A 66 -2.63 -10.93 26.30
C GLU A 66 -3.81 -10.62 27.22
N GLY A 67 -4.98 -10.31 26.66
CA GLY A 67 -6.17 -9.96 27.44
C GLY A 67 -6.93 -11.16 28.02
N TYR A 68 -6.87 -12.32 27.34
CA TYR A 68 -7.65 -13.49 27.74
C TYR A 68 -6.80 -14.75 27.93
N TYR A 69 -6.12 -15.22 26.88
CA TYR A 69 -5.43 -16.52 26.91
C TYR A 69 -4.36 -16.58 28.02
N GLN A 70 -3.44 -15.62 28.06
CA GLN A 70 -2.36 -15.60 29.06
C GLN A 70 -2.88 -15.49 30.51
N PRO A 71 -3.81 -14.56 30.85
CA PRO A 71 -4.41 -14.52 32.18
C PRO A 71 -5.12 -15.82 32.57
N LEU A 72 -5.87 -16.43 31.65
CA LEU A 72 -6.57 -17.69 31.92
C LEU A 72 -5.61 -18.85 32.16
N LEU A 73 -4.51 -18.90 31.40
CA LEU A 73 -3.44 -19.86 31.61
C LEU A 73 -2.77 -19.67 32.98
N ALA A 74 -2.48 -18.42 33.36
CA ALA A 74 -1.84 -18.09 34.64
C ALA A 74 -2.74 -18.38 35.86
N LEU A 75 -4.06 -18.25 35.71
CA LEU A 75 -5.03 -18.61 36.75
C LEU A 75 -5.05 -20.10 37.06
N ASN A 76 -4.58 -20.94 36.14
CA ASN A 76 -4.51 -22.41 36.26
C ASN A 76 -5.84 -23.05 36.71
N LYS A 77 -6.96 -22.43 36.32
CA LYS A 77 -8.33 -22.89 36.61
C LYS A 77 -8.87 -23.83 35.55
N PHE A 78 -8.32 -23.75 34.34
CA PHE A 78 -8.68 -24.56 33.19
C PHE A 78 -7.46 -25.37 32.77
N ASP A 79 -7.68 -26.60 32.33
CA ASP A 79 -6.63 -27.40 31.73
C ASP A 79 -6.22 -26.79 30.38
N THR A 80 -4.97 -27.02 30.00
CA THR A 80 -4.40 -26.46 28.77
C THR A 80 -5.17 -26.92 27.53
N SER A 81 -5.72 -28.14 27.52
CA SER A 81 -6.46 -28.65 26.36
C SER A 81 -7.80 -27.94 26.14
N THR A 82 -8.49 -27.54 27.22
CA THR A 82 -9.69 -26.69 27.14
C THR A 82 -9.34 -25.32 26.60
N LEU A 83 -8.25 -24.70 27.06
CA LEU A 83 -7.80 -23.40 26.55
C LEU A 83 -7.38 -23.50 25.08
N ASP A 84 -6.66 -24.56 24.70
CA ASP A 84 -6.28 -24.83 23.31
C ASP A 84 -7.51 -25.10 22.43
N THR A 85 -8.60 -25.66 22.96
CA THR A 85 -9.83 -25.85 22.19
C THR A 85 -10.52 -24.52 21.87
N ILE A 86 -10.51 -23.58 22.81
CA ILE A 86 -11.19 -22.27 22.68
C ILE A 86 -10.34 -21.29 21.88
N PHE A 87 -9.07 -21.15 22.24
CA PHE A 87 -8.15 -20.20 21.64
C PHE A 87 -7.40 -20.78 20.44
N SER A 88 -7.57 -22.09 20.18
CA SER A 88 -6.93 -22.79 19.08
C SER A 88 -5.43 -22.44 19.04
N ASN A 89 -4.97 -22.03 17.87
CA ASN A 89 -3.57 -21.79 17.59
C ASN A 89 -3.25 -20.30 17.70
N VAL A 90 -3.99 -19.50 18.49
CA VAL A 90 -3.87 -18.02 18.51
C VAL A 90 -2.44 -17.53 18.68
N VAL A 91 -1.63 -18.24 19.48
CA VAL A 91 -0.21 -17.91 19.69
C VAL A 91 0.61 -18.11 18.42
N GLN A 92 0.33 -19.17 17.67
CA GLN A 92 1.03 -19.50 16.42
C GLN A 92 0.58 -18.60 15.28
N ILE A 93 -0.73 -18.31 15.20
CA ILE A 93 -1.31 -17.39 14.22
C ILE A 93 -0.72 -15.99 14.42
N HIS A 94 -0.73 -15.47 15.65
CA HIS A 94 -0.14 -14.16 15.95
C HIS A 94 1.38 -14.09 15.69
N ALA A 95 2.11 -15.21 15.74
CA ALA A 95 3.54 -15.22 15.41
C ALA A 95 3.83 -15.39 13.91
N PHE A 96 2.87 -15.91 13.15
CA PHE A 96 2.98 -16.12 11.71
C PHE A 96 2.74 -14.83 10.92
N HIS A 97 1.69 -14.12 11.33
CA HIS A 97 1.38 -12.78 10.83
C HIS A 97 2.41 -11.78 11.37
#